data_AF-A0A2S6R269-F1
#
_entry.id   AF-A0A2S6R269-F1
#
_cell.length_a   1.000
_cell.length_b   1.000
_cell.length_c   1.000
_cell.angle_alpha   90.00
_cell.angle_beta   90.00
_cell.angle_gamma   90.00
#
_symmetry.space_group_name_H-M   'P 1'
#
loop_
_entity.id
_entity.type
_entity.pdbx_description
1 polymer ?
#
loop_
_entity_poly.entity_id
_entity_poly.type
_entity_poly.pdbx_seq_one_letter_code
_entity_poly.pdbx_strand_id
1 'polypeptide(L)' 'MSGRRRAYLRGHAAERRCSLLLRFTGWRILARRYRTPVGEIDLIAKRGKIAAAI' A
#
# COMPACT_ATOMS: atom_id res chain seq x y z
N MET A 1 9.40 19.35 15.08
CA MET A 1 9.97 18.04 14.71
C MET A 1 9.27 16.96 15.53
N SER A 2 8.59 15.92 15.03
CA SER A 2 8.35 15.42 13.69
C SER A 2 7.13 14.50 13.80
N GLY A 3 6.03 14.84 13.12
CA GLY A 3 4.73 14.14 13.16
C GLY A 3 4.72 12.73 12.57
N ARG A 4 5.80 11.96 12.75
CA ARG A 4 5.95 10.59 12.23
C ARG A 4 5.30 9.53 13.12
N ARG A 5 5.16 9.75 14.44
CA ARG A 5 4.68 8.70 15.36
C ARG A 5 3.18 8.35 15.21
N ARG A 6 2.35 9.32 14.82
CA ARG A 6 0.90 9.15 14.57
C ARG A 6 0.58 8.54 13.18
N ALA A 7 1.58 8.46 12.31
CA ALA A 7 1.47 7.82 10.99
C ALA A 7 1.67 6.30 11.09
N TYR A 8 2.54 5.82 11.98
CA TYR A 8 2.83 4.39 12.14
C TYR A 8 1.67 3.57 12.76
N LEU A 9 0.99 4.10 13.79
CA LEU A 9 -0.15 3.39 14.42
C LEU A 9 -1.42 3.41 13.56
N ARG A 10 -1.59 4.43 12.70
CA ARG A 10 -2.61 4.43 11.66
C ARG A 10 -2.21 3.57 10.46
N GLY A 11 -0.92 3.37 10.22
CA GLY A 11 -0.36 2.62 9.10
C GLY A 11 -0.99 1.24 8.96
N HIS A 12 -1.04 0.44 10.03
CA HIS A 12 -1.55 -0.93 9.94
C HIS A 12 -3.06 -1.02 9.61
N ALA A 13 -3.87 -0.13 10.18
CA ALA A 13 -5.30 -0.04 9.86
C ALA A 13 -5.55 0.63 8.49
N ALA A 14 -4.66 1.52 8.07
CA ALA A 14 -4.67 2.17 6.77
C ALA A 14 -4.23 1.20 5.67
N GLU A 15 -3.30 0.28 5.92
CA GLU A 15 -2.93 -0.80 4.99
C GLU A 15 -4.08 -1.77 4.79
N ARG A 16 -4.74 -2.19 5.88
CA ARG A 16 -5.96 -3.02 5.77
C ARG A 16 -7.06 -2.30 5.01
N ARG A 17 -7.32 -1.02 5.34
CA ARG A 17 -8.30 -0.19 4.63
C ARG A 17 -7.90 0.07 3.18
N CYS A 18 -6.64 0.30 2.87
CA CYS A 18 -6.14 0.46 1.50
C CYS A 18 -6.32 -0.83 0.73
N SER A 19 -5.93 -1.98 1.28
CA SER A 19 -6.14 -3.27 0.64
C SER A 19 -7.63 -3.55 0.40
N LEU A 20 -8.51 -3.18 1.34
CA LEU A 20 -9.96 -3.32 1.18
C LEU A 20 -10.49 -2.37 0.12
N LEU A 21 -10.14 -1.08 0.21
CA LEU A 21 -10.56 -0.03 -0.71
C LEU A 21 -10.07 -0.32 -2.13
N LEU A 22 -8.82 -0.75 -2.30
CA LEU A 22 -8.25 -1.16 -3.59
C LEU A 22 -9.03 -2.34 -4.16
N ARG A 23 -9.32 -3.38 -3.36
CA ARG A 23 -10.19 -4.49 -3.78
C ARG A 23 -11.59 -4.02 -4.19
N PHE A 24 -12.22 -3.15 -3.40
CA PHE A 24 -13.56 -2.62 -3.68
C PHE A 24 -13.61 -1.69 -4.90
N THR A 25 -12.54 -0.91 -5.13
CA THR A 25 -12.44 0.03 -6.25
C THR A 25 -11.94 -0.61 -7.55
N GLY A 26 -11.88 -1.95 -7.58
CA GLY A 26 -11.54 -2.74 -8.77
C GLY A 26 -10.05 -2.84 -9.06
N TRP A 27 -9.19 -2.58 -8.07
CA TRP A 27 -7.76 -2.78 -8.21
C TRP A 27 -7.39 -4.22 -7.88
N ARG A 28 -6.50 -4.77 -8.72
CA ARG A 28 -5.90 -6.07 -8.53
C ARG A 28 -4.60 -5.90 -7.74
N ILE A 29 -4.54 -6.49 -6.56
CA ILE A 29 -3.30 -6.53 -5.77
C ILE A 29 -2.34 -7.47 -6.50
N LEU A 30 -1.18 -6.96 -6.88
CA LEU A 30 -0.15 -7.69 -7.61
C LEU A 30 0.87 -8.32 -6.67
N ALA A 31 1.30 -7.58 -5.65
CA ALA A 31 2.29 -8.06 -4.69
C ALA A 31 2.09 -7.39 -3.33
N ARG A 32 2.51 -8.08 -2.27
CA ARG A 32 2.56 -7.57 -0.90
C ARG A 32 3.96 -7.83 -0.35
N ARG A 33 4.55 -6.86 0.34
CA ARG A 33 5.94 -6.87 0.83
C ARG A 33 6.95 -7.26 -0.25
N TYR A 34 6.91 -6.52 -1.35
CA TYR A 34 7.83 -6.71 -2.44
C TYR A 34 9.17 -6.05 -2.10
N ARG A 35 10.19 -6.88 -1.89
CA ARG A 35 11.57 -6.43 -1.72
C ARG A 35 12.17 -6.17 -3.08
N THR A 36 12.50 -4.92 -3.34
CA THR A 36 13.28 -4.52 -4.52
C THR A 36 14.73 -4.28 -4.11
N PRO A 37 15.69 -4.42 -5.02
CA PRO A 37 17.09 -4.10 -4.74
C PRO A 37 17.32 -2.62 -4.36
N VAL A 38 16.34 -1.74 -4.59
CA VAL A 38 16.40 -0.30 -4.28
C VAL A 38 15.52 0.11 -3.08
N GLY A 39 14.77 -0.82 -2.48
CA GLY A 39 13.86 -0.52 -1.37
C GLY A 39 12.76 -1.56 -1.14
N GLU A 40 12.03 -1.42 -0.05
CA GLU A 40 10.89 -2.28 0.30
C GLU A 40 9.58 -1.58 -0.09
N ILE A 41 8.71 -2.28 -0.82
CA ILE A 41 7.36 -1.82 -1.16
C ILE A 41 6.35 -2.70 -0.43
N ASP A 42 5.48 -2.12 0.38
CA ASP A 42 4.56 -2.89 1.23
C ASP A 42 3.39 -3.46 0.43
N LEU A 43 2.87 -2.71 -0.55
CA LEU A 43 1.75 -3.18 -1.36
C LEU A 43 1.77 -2.59 -2.77
N ILE A 44 1.65 -3.46 -3.77
CA ILE A 44 1.52 -3.07 -5.17
C ILE A 44 0.14 -3.48 -5.66
N ALA A 45 -0.59 -2.53 -6.24
CA ALA A 45 -1.88 -2.74 -6.85
C ALA A 45 -1.94 -2.16 -8.26
N LYS A 46 -2.79 -2.73 -9.12
CA LYS A 46 -2.96 -2.29 -10.50
C LYS A 46 -4.43 -2.23 -10.88
N ARG A 47 -4.82 -1.21 -11.64
CA ARG A 47 -6.14 -1.07 -12.25
C ARG A 47 -5.98 -0.60 -13.69
N GLY A 48 -6.20 -1.52 -14.64
CA GLY A 48 -6.00 -1.27 -16.06
C GLY A 48 -4.54 -0.88 -16.37
N LYS A 49 -4.32 0.35 -16.83
CA LYS A 49 -2.99 0.91 -17.13
C LYS A 49 -2.34 1.63 -15.95
N ILE A 50 -3.02 1.76 -14.81
CA ILE A 50 -2.53 2.49 -13.64
C ILE A 50 -1.99 1.49 -12.61
N ALA A 51 -0.80 1.76 -12.08
CA ALA A 51 -0.21 1.04 -10.95
C ALA A 51 -0.10 1.98 -9.74
N ALA A 52 -0.38 1.45 -8.55
CA ALA A 52 -0.23 2.14 -7.28
C ALA A 52 0.69 1.30 -6.39
N ALA A 53 1.65 1.96 -5.75
CA ALA A 53 2.55 1.37 -4.76
C ALA A 53 2.44 2.18 -3.48
N ILE A 54 2.32 1.49 -2.35
CA ILE A 54 2.31 2.06 -1.00
C ILE A 54 3.50 1.50 -0.24
#